data_AF-A0AAV0X3I2-F1
#
_entry.id   AF-A0AAV0X3I2-F1
#
_cell.length_a   1.000
_cell.length_b   1.000
_cell.length_c   1.000
_cell.angle_alpha   90.00
_cell.angle_beta   90.00
_cell.angle_gamma   90.00
#
_symmetry.space_group_name_H-M   'P 1'
#
loop_
_entity.id
_entity.type
_entity.pdbx_description
1 polymer ?
#
loop_
_entity_poly.entity_id
_entity_poly.type
_entity_poly.pdbx_seq_one_letter_code
_entity_poly.pdbx_strand_id
1 'polypeptide(L)'
;MVLALPHLPAHRGHLDCPQYDINDGFRAIINYVQQFPDIEVHLRTFVIGYVERYWLSQIGPRILSIFGREYRTNNYLESFHSTLLTQTSIHPNIWDFIQKLTLIENQCFVELHQAQQNYTIRDTTSRQEKFIKTQIIRQQIQTLNVDGDIYTYVPQEGRPS
;
A
#
# COMPACT_ATOMS: atom_id res chain seq x y z
N MET A 1 -10.00 -6.40 9.10
CA MET A 1 -10.79 -7.35 8.28
C MET A 1 -11.32 -6.70 7.00
N VAL A 2 -12.18 -5.68 7.05
CA VAL A 2 -12.74 -5.03 5.84
C VAL A 2 -11.67 -4.40 4.93
N LEU A 3 -10.63 -3.79 5.50
CA LEU A 3 -9.53 -3.18 4.74
C LEU A 3 -8.70 -4.19 3.93
N ALA A 4 -8.87 -5.49 4.18
CA ALA A 4 -8.20 -6.54 3.42
C ALA A 4 -8.98 -6.95 2.17
N LEU A 5 -10.27 -6.60 2.06
CA LEU A 5 -11.12 -6.97 0.92
C LEU A 5 -10.55 -6.50 -0.43
N PRO A 6 -10.04 -5.26 -0.58
CA PRO A 6 -9.43 -4.83 -1.84
C PRO A 6 -8.22 -5.68 -2.29
N HIS A 7 -7.61 -6.44 -1.37
CA HIS A 7 -6.52 -7.36 -1.67
C HIS A 7 -6.97 -8.75 -2.10
N LEU A 8 -8.26 -8.94 -2.41
CA LEU A 8 -8.78 -10.13 -3.07
C LEU A 8 -9.12 -9.80 -4.53
N PRO A 9 -9.03 -10.77 -5.44
CA PRO A 9 -9.42 -10.53 -6.82
C PRO A 9 -10.91 -10.18 -6.90
N ALA A 10 -11.26 -9.37 -7.90
CA ALA A 10 -12.64 -8.93 -8.11
C ALA A 10 -13.59 -10.10 -8.42
N HIS A 11 -13.07 -11.14 -9.07
CA HIS A 11 -13.78 -12.37 -9.45
C HIS A 11 -12.87 -13.57 -9.23
N ARG A 12 -13.47 -14.74 -9.02
CA ARG A 12 -12.74 -16.01 -8.94
C ARG A 12 -12.04 -16.36 -10.26
N GLY A 13 -11.08 -17.28 -10.19
CA GLY A 13 -10.37 -17.80 -11.35
C GLY A 13 -9.11 -17.02 -11.75
N HIS A 14 -8.61 -16.13 -10.88
CA HIS A 14 -7.30 -15.51 -11.10
C HIS A 14 -6.17 -16.54 -10.89
N LEU A 15 -5.12 -16.52 -11.71
CA LEU A 15 -4.00 -17.49 -11.64
C LEU A 15 -3.38 -17.57 -10.24
N ASP A 16 -3.08 -16.42 -9.64
CA ASP A 16 -2.49 -16.35 -8.28
C ASP A 16 -3.50 -16.59 -7.13
N CYS A 17 -4.80 -16.52 -7.39
CA CYS A 17 -5.86 -16.76 -6.40
C CYS A 17 -7.12 -17.29 -7.09
N PRO A 18 -7.18 -18.60 -7.39
CA PRO A 18 -8.23 -19.15 -8.23
C PRO A 18 -9.55 -19.35 -7.48
N GLN A 19 -9.49 -19.60 -6.18
CA GLN A 19 -10.63 -20.09 -5.39
C GLN A 19 -11.44 -19.01 -4.69
N TYR A 20 -10.86 -17.83 -4.42
CA TYR A 20 -11.47 -16.83 -3.56
C TYR A 20 -11.52 -15.48 -4.25
N ASP A 21 -12.64 -14.76 -4.07
CA ASP A 21 -12.80 -13.37 -4.50
C ASP A 21 -13.17 -12.45 -3.34
N ILE A 22 -13.35 -11.17 -3.64
CA ILE A 22 -13.71 -10.16 -2.65
C ILE A 22 -15.05 -10.44 -1.95
N ASN A 23 -16.00 -11.07 -2.63
CA ASN A 23 -17.31 -11.39 -2.06
C ASN A 23 -17.19 -12.56 -1.09
N ASP A 24 -16.34 -13.54 -1.37
CA ASP A 24 -16.00 -14.62 -0.46
C ASP A 24 -15.32 -14.10 0.80
N GLY A 25 -14.38 -13.17 0.64
CA GLY A 25 -13.77 -12.47 1.77
C GLY A 25 -14.80 -11.74 2.61
N PHE A 26 -15.75 -11.04 1.99
CA PHE A 26 -16.81 -10.32 2.71
C PHE A 26 -17.74 -11.28 3.46
N ARG A 27 -18.12 -12.41 2.84
CA ARG A 27 -18.91 -13.45 3.50
C ARG A 27 -18.19 -14.04 4.71
N ALA A 28 -16.88 -14.27 4.62
CA ALA A 28 -16.08 -14.73 5.75
C ALA A 28 -16.11 -13.72 6.91
N ILE A 29 -16.10 -12.41 6.61
CA ILE A 29 -16.25 -11.36 7.63
C ILE A 29 -17.62 -11.42 8.30
N ILE A 30 -18.70 -11.52 7.52
CA ILE A 30 -20.06 -11.63 8.06
C ILE A 30 -20.20 -12.86 8.96
N ASN A 31 -19.76 -14.03 8.47
CA ASN A 31 -19.83 -15.28 9.23
C ASN A 31 -19.03 -15.20 10.54
N TYR A 32 -17.93 -14.45 10.57
CA TYR A 32 -17.17 -14.22 11.79
C TYR A 32 -17.90 -13.28 12.75
N VAL A 33 -18.42 -12.16 12.25
CA VAL A 33 -19.14 -11.17 13.08
C VAL A 33 -20.40 -11.77 13.71
N GLN A 34 -21.11 -12.63 12.99
CA GLN A 34 -22.31 -13.33 13.47
C GLN A 34 -22.04 -14.29 14.65
N GLN A 35 -20.78 -14.68 14.89
CA GLN A 35 -20.42 -15.47 16.08
C GLN A 35 -20.45 -14.63 17.36
N PHE A 36 -20.54 -13.29 17.26
CA PHE A 36 -20.51 -12.36 18.39
C PHE A 36 -21.70 -11.39 18.31
N PRO A 37 -22.90 -11.78 18.78
CA PRO A 37 -24.14 -11.00 18.61
C PRO A 37 -24.06 -9.56 19.14
N ASP A 38 -23.39 -9.35 20.27
CA ASP A 38 -23.23 -8.03 20.88
C ASP A 38 -22.44 -7.07 19.97
N ILE A 39 -21.43 -7.61 19.28
CA ILE A 39 -20.57 -6.88 18.34
C ILE A 39 -21.28 -6.72 16.99
N GLU A 40 -22.03 -7.74 16.54
CA GLU A 40 -22.78 -7.71 15.29
C GLU A 40 -23.73 -6.52 15.23
N VAL A 41 -24.50 -6.26 16.28
CA VAL A 41 -25.46 -5.14 16.33
C VAL A 41 -24.78 -3.80 16.03
N HIS A 42 -23.59 -3.60 16.59
CA HIS A 42 -22.82 -2.37 16.42
C HIS A 42 -22.17 -2.30 15.03
N LEU A 43 -21.70 -3.43 14.50
CA LEU A 43 -21.03 -3.49 13.20
C LEU A 43 -21.99 -3.54 12.02
N ARG A 44 -23.27 -3.90 12.23
CA ARG A 44 -24.25 -4.10 11.15
C ARG A 44 -24.39 -2.89 10.25
N THR A 45 -24.52 -1.70 10.83
CA THR A 45 -24.64 -0.45 10.09
C THR A 45 -23.40 -0.19 9.23
N PHE A 46 -22.22 -0.52 9.74
CA PHE A 46 -20.97 -0.36 8.99
C PHE A 46 -20.80 -1.45 7.92
N VAL A 47 -20.85 -2.72 8.29
CA VAL A 47 -20.51 -3.84 7.39
C VAL A 47 -21.60 -4.05 6.34
N ILE A 48 -22.87 -4.06 6.73
CA ILE A 48 -23.99 -4.23 5.79
C ILE A 48 -24.39 -2.87 5.20
N GLY A 49 -24.59 -1.88 6.07
CA GLY A 49 -25.14 -0.58 5.65
C GLY A 49 -24.18 0.22 4.76
N TYR A 50 -22.87 0.15 5.00
CA TYR A 50 -21.87 0.91 4.26
C TYR A 50 -21.02 0.03 3.34
N VAL A 51 -20.36 -1.00 3.87
CA VAL A 51 -19.42 -1.81 3.06
C VAL A 51 -20.15 -2.60 1.96
N GLU A 52 -21.20 -3.35 2.30
CA GLU A 52 -21.94 -4.13 1.30
C GLU A 52 -22.70 -3.24 0.32
N ARG A 53 -23.55 -2.33 0.83
CA ARG A 53 -24.47 -1.56 -0.01
C ARG A 53 -23.77 -0.51 -0.86
N TYR A 54 -22.77 0.18 -0.32
CA TYR A 54 -22.07 1.21 -1.09
C TYR A 54 -20.90 0.60 -1.85
N TRP A 55 -19.93 0.00 -1.16
CA TRP A 55 -18.68 -0.41 -1.79
C TRP A 55 -18.81 -1.67 -2.66
N LEU A 56 -19.52 -2.70 -2.20
CA LEU A 56 -19.65 -3.93 -2.97
C LEU A 56 -20.79 -3.87 -4.00
N SER A 57 -21.90 -3.21 -3.68
CA SER A 57 -23.08 -3.18 -4.57
C SER A 57 -23.08 -2.01 -5.55
N GLN A 58 -22.80 -0.77 -5.10
CA GLN A 58 -22.81 0.40 -6.00
C GLN A 58 -21.48 0.59 -6.75
N ILE A 59 -20.34 0.54 -6.04
CA ILE A 59 -19.03 0.72 -6.66
C ILE A 59 -18.56 -0.56 -7.36
N GLY A 60 -18.71 -1.71 -6.69
CA GLY A 60 -18.47 -3.01 -7.27
C GLY A 60 -17.03 -3.54 -7.09
N PRO A 61 -16.85 -4.87 -7.00
CA PRO A 61 -15.57 -5.56 -6.89
C PRO A 61 -14.48 -5.15 -7.88
N ARG A 62 -14.86 -4.85 -9.13
CA ARG A 62 -13.91 -4.53 -10.22
C ARG A 62 -13.14 -3.24 -9.97
N ILE A 63 -13.81 -2.24 -9.42
CA ILE A 63 -13.20 -0.93 -9.11
C ILE A 63 -12.49 -1.00 -7.77
N LEU A 64 -13.06 -1.74 -6.81
CA LEU A 64 -12.52 -1.85 -5.45
C LEU A 64 -11.24 -2.69 -5.38
N SER A 65 -11.11 -3.73 -6.21
CA SER A 65 -9.97 -4.65 -6.15
C SER A 65 -8.67 -4.00 -6.63
N ILE A 66 -7.65 -4.09 -5.80
CA ILE A 66 -6.25 -3.75 -6.09
C ILE A 66 -5.37 -5.00 -6.14
N PHE A 67 -5.97 -6.17 -6.29
CA PHE A 67 -5.25 -7.44 -6.43
C PHE A 67 -4.35 -7.42 -7.67
N GLY A 68 -3.10 -7.85 -7.52
CA GLY A 68 -2.11 -7.84 -8.61
C GLY A 68 -1.70 -6.44 -9.10
N ARG A 69 -2.17 -5.35 -8.47
CA ARG A 69 -1.75 -3.99 -8.83
C ARG A 69 -0.44 -3.64 -8.11
N GLU A 70 0.55 -3.24 -8.91
CA GLU A 70 1.82 -2.71 -8.40
C GLU A 70 1.60 -1.45 -7.53
N TYR A 71 0.61 -0.66 -7.94
CA TYR A 71 0.29 0.65 -7.39
C TYR A 71 -1.03 0.62 -6.61
N ARG A 72 -0.97 0.96 -5.31
CA ARG A 72 -2.15 1.13 -4.46
C ARG A 72 -2.47 2.61 -4.36
N THR A 73 -3.69 3.01 -4.72
CA THR A 73 -4.14 4.41 -4.73
C THR A 73 -3.87 5.11 -3.40
N ASN A 74 -4.02 4.39 -2.29
CA ASN A 74 -3.76 4.92 -0.95
C ASN A 74 -2.30 5.33 -0.74
N ASN A 75 -1.32 4.57 -1.25
CA ASN A 75 0.09 4.92 -1.07
C ASN A 75 0.45 6.25 -1.74
N TYR A 76 -0.11 6.48 -2.93
CA TYR A 76 0.13 7.72 -3.68
C TYR A 76 -0.54 8.90 -3.01
N LEU A 77 -1.78 8.72 -2.57
CA LEU A 77 -2.51 9.75 -1.84
C LEU A 77 -1.83 10.09 -0.51
N GLU A 78 -1.40 9.10 0.26
CA GLU A 78 -0.63 9.28 1.50
C GLU A 78 0.71 9.98 1.24
N SER A 79 1.42 9.61 0.17
CA SER A 79 2.68 10.26 -0.22
C SER A 79 2.45 11.72 -0.65
N PHE A 80 1.37 11.98 -1.38
CA PHE A 80 0.96 13.33 -1.76
C PHE A 80 0.60 14.16 -0.53
N HIS A 81 -0.23 13.65 0.39
CA HIS A 81 -0.55 14.33 1.64
C HIS A 81 0.68 14.59 2.50
N SER A 82 1.62 13.64 2.55
CA SER A 82 2.88 13.81 3.28
C SER A 82 3.73 14.93 2.66
N THR A 83 3.80 14.99 1.32
CA THR A 83 4.50 16.04 0.59
C THR A 83 3.84 17.39 0.84
N LEU A 84 2.51 17.45 0.75
CA LEU A 84 1.72 18.64 1.02
C LEU A 84 2.01 19.16 2.43
N LEU A 85 1.87 18.31 3.47
CA LEU A 85 2.12 18.70 4.86
C LEU A 85 3.57 19.18 5.10
N THR A 86 4.54 18.48 4.51
CA THR A 86 5.96 18.84 4.64
C THR A 86 6.22 20.23 4.04
N GLN A 87 5.59 20.53 2.90
CA GLN A 87 5.79 21.80 2.22
C GLN A 87 4.96 22.92 2.84
N THR A 88 3.68 22.72 3.12
CA THR A 88 2.76 23.75 3.62
C THR A 88 3.02 24.15 5.05
N SER A 89 3.65 23.30 5.87
CA SER A 89 3.74 23.44 7.33
C SER A 89 2.37 23.38 8.02
N ILE A 90 2.33 23.26 9.34
CA ILE A 90 1.09 23.00 10.08
C ILE A 90 0.13 24.21 10.05
N HIS A 91 0.66 25.44 9.94
CA HIS A 91 -0.14 26.67 9.94
C HIS A 91 0.43 27.77 9.03
N PRO A 92 0.43 27.60 7.69
CA PRO A 92 0.80 28.67 6.78
C PRO A 92 -0.26 29.78 6.77
N ASN A 93 0.15 31.02 6.51
CA ASN A 93 -0.82 32.05 6.09
C ASN A 93 -1.37 31.72 4.69
N ILE A 94 -2.50 32.32 4.33
CA ILE A 94 -3.23 31.98 3.09
C ILE A 94 -2.39 32.20 1.82
N TRP A 95 -1.54 33.21 1.79
CA TRP A 95 -0.71 33.54 0.63
C TRP A 95 0.44 32.55 0.46
N ASP A 96 1.10 32.18 1.56
CA ASP A 96 2.15 31.15 1.56
C ASP A 96 1.58 29.78 1.20
N PHE A 97 0.36 29.48 1.67
CA PHE A 97 -0.32 28.24 1.30
C PHE A 97 -0.59 28.16 -0.20
N ILE A 98 -1.14 29.23 -0.80
CA ILE A 98 -1.41 29.29 -2.24
C ILE A 98 -0.12 29.17 -3.05
N GLN A 99 0.94 29.90 -2.68
CA GLN A 99 2.23 29.81 -3.39
C GLN A 99 2.81 28.39 -3.37
N LYS A 100 2.75 27.72 -2.21
CA LYS A 100 3.24 26.35 -2.06
C LYS A 100 2.40 25.35 -2.85
N LEU A 101 1.07 25.53 -2.90
CA LEU A 101 0.20 24.71 -3.76
C LEU A 101 0.56 24.85 -5.24
N THR A 102 0.80 26.07 -5.73
CA THR A 102 1.24 26.30 -7.11
C THR A 102 2.57 25.61 -7.41
N LEU A 103 3.49 25.57 -6.45
CA LEU A 103 4.77 24.87 -6.60
C LEU A 103 4.58 23.35 -6.71
N ILE A 104 3.73 22.76 -5.88
CA ILE A 104 3.37 21.34 -5.93
C ILE A 104 2.71 20.99 -7.27
N GLU A 105 1.76 21.81 -7.71
CA GLU A 105 1.05 21.62 -8.97
C GLU A 105 2.02 21.59 -10.15
N ASN A 106 2.93 22.56 -10.22
CA ASN A 106 3.95 22.61 -11.28
C ASN A 106 4.86 21.37 -11.26
N GLN A 107 5.26 20.90 -10.07
CA GLN A 107 6.06 19.69 -9.94
C GLN A 107 5.29 18.45 -10.44
N CYS A 108 4.03 18.30 -10.03
CA CYS A 108 3.16 17.21 -10.49
C CYS A 108 2.92 17.28 -12.01
N PHE A 109 2.75 18.48 -12.58
CA PHE A 109 2.58 18.66 -14.02
C PHE A 109 3.81 18.19 -14.81
N VAL A 110 5.01 18.57 -14.36
CA VAL A 110 6.27 18.14 -14.98
C VAL A 110 6.44 16.62 -14.88
N GLU A 111 6.16 16.03 -13.72
CA GLU A 111 6.22 14.57 -13.52
C GLU A 111 5.21 13.84 -14.42
N LEU A 112 3.95 14.30 -14.50
CA LEU A 112 2.96 13.68 -15.40
C LEU A 112 3.39 13.77 -16.87
N HIS A 113 3.91 14.92 -17.29
CA HIS A 113 4.41 15.11 -18.65
C HIS A 113 5.61 14.20 -18.95
N GLN A 114 6.55 14.08 -18.01
CA GLN A 114 7.68 13.15 -18.13
C GLN A 114 7.21 11.69 -18.21
N ALA A 115 6.19 11.31 -17.44
CA ALA A 115 5.63 9.96 -17.42
C ALA A 115 4.96 9.62 -18.75
N GLN A 116 4.19 10.56 -19.31
CA GLN A 116 3.56 10.43 -20.63
C GLN A 116 4.59 10.25 -21.75
N GLN A 117 5.78 10.81 -21.59
CA GLN A 117 6.88 10.72 -22.54
C GLN A 117 7.85 9.55 -22.24
N ASN A 118 7.47 8.63 -21.34
CA ASN A 118 8.25 7.46 -20.91
C ASN A 118 9.63 7.78 -20.29
N TYR A 119 9.84 8.98 -19.76
CA TYR A 119 11.04 9.28 -18.97
C TYR A 119 10.93 8.64 -17.58
N THR A 120 12.03 8.07 -17.10
CA THR A 120 12.08 7.37 -15.81
C THR A 120 11.96 8.39 -14.66
N ILE A 121 10.80 8.40 -14.01
CA ILE A 121 10.56 9.24 -12.83
C ILE A 121 10.79 8.39 -11.59
N ARG A 122 11.93 8.66 -10.94
CA ARG A 122 12.45 7.97 -9.75
C ARG A 122 12.82 6.50 -9.96
N ASP A 123 13.85 6.09 -9.23
CA ASP A 123 14.36 4.72 -9.16
C ASP A 123 13.22 3.74 -8.85
N THR A 124 12.68 3.13 -9.91
CA THR A 124 11.71 2.05 -9.90
C THR A 124 12.41 0.77 -9.48
N THR A 125 12.99 0.75 -8.28
CA THR A 125 13.21 -0.54 -7.63
C THR A 125 11.80 -1.10 -7.35
N SER A 126 11.35 -1.99 -8.23
CA SER A 126 10.05 -2.62 -8.15
C SER A 126 9.81 -3.11 -6.72
N ARG A 127 8.58 -3.04 -6.22
CA ARG A 127 8.23 -3.60 -4.90
C ARG A 127 8.69 -5.05 -4.77
N GLN A 128 8.77 -5.78 -5.87
CA GLN A 128 9.29 -7.14 -5.94
C GLN A 128 10.80 -7.20 -5.66
N GLU A 129 11.59 -6.26 -6.21
CA GLU A 129 13.01 -6.14 -5.90
C GLU A 129 13.24 -5.67 -4.46
N LYS A 130 12.44 -4.73 -3.95
CA LYS A 130 12.50 -4.31 -2.53
C LYS A 130 12.12 -5.47 -1.60
N PHE A 131 11.13 -6.27 -1.97
CA PHE A 131 10.76 -7.49 -1.24
C PHE A 131 11.89 -8.50 -1.26
N ILE A 132 12.50 -8.78 -2.42
CA ILE A 132 13.65 -9.69 -2.55
C ILE A 132 14.81 -9.20 -1.69
N LYS A 133 15.18 -7.91 -1.78
CA LYS A 133 16.25 -7.32 -0.94
C LYS A 133 15.92 -7.46 0.56
N THR A 134 14.67 -7.23 0.95
CA THR A 134 14.23 -7.37 2.35
C THR A 134 14.27 -8.82 2.83
N GLN A 135 13.92 -9.79 1.97
CA GLN A 135 14.01 -11.22 2.28
C GLN A 135 15.46 -11.67 2.44
N ILE A 136 16.36 -11.22 1.56
CA ILE A 136 17.80 -11.49 1.65
C ILE A 136 18.36 -10.95 2.98
N ILE A 137 18.06 -9.69 3.32
CA ILE A 137 18.51 -9.07 4.58
C ILE A 137 17.97 -9.85 5.80
N ARG A 138 16.70 -10.28 5.78
CA ARG A 138 16.13 -11.09 6.86
C ARG A 138 16.80 -12.45 6.99
N GLN A 139 17.08 -13.13 5.89
CA GLN A 139 17.83 -14.39 5.91
C GLN A 139 19.22 -14.17 6.50
N GLN A 140 19.94 -13.13 6.06
CA GLN A 140 21.27 -12.80 6.58
C GLN A 140 21.25 -12.51 8.09
N ILE A 141 20.27 -11.75 8.59
CA ILE A 141 20.10 -11.50 10.04
C ILE A 141 19.78 -12.79 10.80
N GLN A 142 18.99 -13.70 10.21
CA GLN A 142 18.72 -15.00 10.83
C GLN A 142 19.97 -15.87 10.88
N THR A 143 20.81 -15.86 9.84
CA THR A 143 22.10 -16.57 9.84
C THR A 143 23.05 -15.98 10.88
N LEU A 144 23.14 -14.64 10.97
CA LEU A 144 23.93 -13.94 12.00
C LEU A 144 23.49 -14.28 13.43
N ASN A 145 22.18 -14.43 13.67
CA ASN A 145 21.65 -14.83 14.97
C ASN A 145 21.91 -16.31 15.31
N VAL A 146 22.14 -17.16 14.31
CA VAL A 146 22.46 -18.59 14.50
C VAL A 146 23.95 -18.80 14.70
N ASP A 147 24.80 -18.11 13.93
CA ASP A 147 26.25 -18.32 13.94
C ASP A 147 26.97 -17.49 15.02
N GLY A 148 26.35 -16.41 15.51
CA GLY A 148 26.88 -15.59 16.61
C GLY A 148 28.18 -14.84 16.28
N ASP A 149 28.66 -14.90 15.04
CA ASP A 149 29.95 -14.35 14.64
C ASP A 149 29.80 -13.23 13.61
N ILE A 150 30.01 -12.00 14.07
CA ILE A 150 29.89 -10.75 13.29
C ILE A 150 31.13 -10.53 12.40
N TYR A 151 32.22 -11.29 12.60
CA TYR A 151 33.53 -11.01 12.00
C TYR A 151 33.74 -11.58 10.59
N THR A 152 32.85 -12.41 10.06
CA THR A 152 33.00 -13.04 8.74
C THR A 152 32.69 -12.10 7.55
N TYR A 153 32.06 -10.94 7.78
CA TYR A 153 31.57 -10.08 6.70
C TYR A 153 31.90 -8.59 6.83
N VAL A 154 32.81 -8.21 7.72
CA VAL A 154 33.46 -6.89 7.60
C VAL A 154 34.36 -6.93 6.36
N PRO A 155 34.21 -6.03 5.37
CA PRO A 155 35.11 -5.98 4.23
C PRO A 155 36.55 -5.88 4.75
N GLN A 156 37.43 -6.80 4.33
CA GLN A 156 38.87 -6.71 4.61
C GLN A 156 39.50 -5.59 3.76
N GLU A 157 39.01 -4.37 3.88
CA GLU A 157 39.70 -3.17 3.40
C GLU A 157 40.51 -2.59 4.54
N GLY A 158 41.82 -2.89 4.54
CA GLY A 158 42.80 -2.18 5.37
C GLY A 158 43.57 -3.05 6.35
N ARG A 159 44.53 -3.82 5.85
CA ARG A 159 45.77 -4.07 6.61
C ARG A 159 46.97 -3.77 5.70
N PRO A 160 47.79 -2.74 5.99
CA PRO A 160 49.10 -2.63 5.39
C PRO A 160 50.04 -3.70 5.98
N SER A 161 51.06 -4.01 5.18
CA SER A 161 52.06 -5.08 5.29
C SER A 161 52.74 -5.20 6.64
#